data_AF-A0A947XNH2-F1
#
_entry.id   AF-A0A947XNH2-F1
#
_cell.length_a   1.000
_cell.length_b   1.000
_cell.length_c   1.000
_cell.angle_alpha   90.00
_cell.angle_beta   90.00
_cell.angle_gamma   90.00
#
_symmetry.space_group_name_H-M   'P 1'
#
loop_
_entity.id
_entity.type
_entity.pdbx_description
1 polymer ?
#
loop_
_entity_poly.entity_id
_entity_poly.type
_entity_poly.pdbx_seq_one_letter_code
_entity_poly.pdbx_strand_id
1 'polypeptide(L)'
;MNRLRHHRFSALVLACLFVCIAAPVSAAEFYFDAPSQLGIGDVFEAAIFLNTEDINAVGGTVVFPSDVLQLTDIREANSIINLWVEKPTLVSDGQIAFSGITPGGYHGSRGLLLTFVFTAKQEGEGAIEVKDAQVLLNDGKGTETALSIFPHRFTVSGTPGVLTVPPVIDGDRPESFAPDISHDPNLFGNQWFVVFATQDKGSGIDYYEVKEARQKISGMFTKWTTAESPYVLRDRALRSTVYVKAVDKAGNVRIERIAPRNPLHWYENYEIWILIVMILSLIVASSTFVWRKRNTT
;
A
#
# COMPACT_ATOMS: atom_id res chain seq x y z
N MET A 1 -50.19 29.12 -49.46
CA MET A 1 -50.14 27.80 -48.78
C MET A 1 -48.73 27.22 -48.56
N ASN A 2 -47.62 27.96 -48.73
CA ASN A 2 -46.26 27.39 -48.62
C ASN A 2 -45.43 27.79 -47.38
N ARG A 3 -45.87 28.74 -46.52
CA ARG A 3 -45.08 29.16 -45.34
C ARG A 3 -45.24 28.27 -44.10
N LEU A 4 -46.31 27.48 -43.97
CA LEU A 4 -46.50 26.58 -42.83
C LEU A 4 -45.66 25.29 -42.90
N ARG A 5 -45.06 24.97 -44.05
CA ARG A 5 -44.30 23.72 -44.25
C ARG A 5 -42.87 23.80 -43.70
N HIS A 6 -42.26 24.99 -43.67
CA HIS A 6 -40.89 25.18 -43.20
C HIS A 6 -40.77 25.19 -41.66
N HIS A 7 -41.75 25.73 -40.94
CA HIS A 7 -41.74 25.73 -39.47
C HIS A 7 -41.91 24.32 -38.86
N ARG A 8 -42.66 23.43 -39.53
CA ARG A 8 -42.77 22.02 -39.13
C ARG A 8 -41.48 21.24 -39.37
N PHE A 9 -40.72 21.61 -40.40
CA PHE A 9 -39.43 20.99 -40.72
C PHE A 9 -38.33 21.45 -39.76
N SER A 10 -38.29 22.74 -39.40
CA SER A 10 -37.35 23.26 -38.39
C SER A 10 -37.63 22.74 -36.97
N ALA A 11 -38.89 22.52 -36.60
CA ALA A 11 -39.23 21.90 -35.31
C ALA A 11 -38.80 20.42 -35.22
N LEU A 12 -38.85 19.69 -36.34
CA LEU A 12 -38.37 18.30 -36.42
C LEU A 12 -36.84 18.21 -36.38
N VAL A 13 -36.12 19.17 -36.97
CA VAL A 13 -34.64 19.24 -36.91
C VAL A 13 -34.15 19.66 -35.52
N LEU A 14 -34.89 20.51 -34.80
CA LEU A 14 -34.55 20.89 -33.42
C LEU A 14 -34.89 19.77 -32.41
N ALA A 15 -35.92 18.96 -32.67
CA ALA A 15 -36.25 17.78 -31.85
C ALA A 15 -35.24 16.62 -32.06
N CYS A 16 -34.63 16.51 -33.24
CA CYS A 16 -33.56 15.54 -33.50
C CYS A 16 -32.20 15.93 -32.88
N LEU A 17 -31.98 17.20 -32.51
CA LEU A 17 -30.72 17.64 -31.89
C LEU A 17 -30.65 17.41 -30.37
N PHE A 18 -31.74 16.95 -29.74
CA PHE A 18 -31.83 16.68 -28.30
C PHE A 18 -31.96 15.19 -27.97
N VAL A 19 -31.56 14.30 -28.89
CA VAL A 19 -31.24 12.93 -28.51
C VAL A 19 -29.81 12.95 -27.97
N CYS A 20 -29.66 13.43 -26.74
CA CYS A 20 -28.50 13.11 -25.93
C CYS A 20 -28.48 11.58 -25.81
N ILE A 21 -27.61 10.93 -26.57
CA ILE A 21 -27.29 9.52 -26.37
C ILE A 21 -26.63 9.47 -24.99
N ALA A 22 -27.45 9.23 -23.95
CA ALA A 22 -26.93 8.87 -22.65
C ALA A 22 -26.16 7.57 -22.85
N ALA A 23 -24.83 7.66 -22.87
CA ALA A 23 -24.01 6.46 -22.74
C ALA A 23 -24.43 5.78 -21.44
N PRO A 24 -24.65 4.44 -21.43
CA PRO A 24 -24.89 3.74 -20.18
C PRO A 24 -23.66 3.95 -19.29
N VAL A 25 -23.78 4.80 -18.28
CA VAL A 25 -22.81 4.84 -17.19
C VAL A 25 -23.12 3.60 -16.36
N SER A 26 -22.33 2.55 -16.55
CA SER A 26 -22.40 1.38 -15.68
C SER A 26 -21.95 1.83 -14.29
N ALA A 27 -22.82 1.67 -13.29
CA ALA A 27 -22.44 1.94 -11.92
C ALA A 27 -21.39 0.89 -11.51
N ALA A 28 -20.35 1.33 -10.81
CA ALA A 28 -19.48 0.39 -10.12
C ALA A 28 -20.30 -0.36 -9.05
N GLU A 29 -19.92 -1.59 -8.73
CA GLU A 29 -20.64 -2.40 -7.75
C GLU A 29 -19.68 -2.95 -6.69
N PHE A 30 -19.93 -2.64 -5.42
CA PHE A 30 -19.33 -3.37 -4.31
C PHE A 30 -20.19 -4.56 -3.93
N TYR A 31 -19.56 -5.72 -3.79
CA TYR A 31 -20.19 -6.91 -3.25
C TYR A 31 -19.17 -7.73 -2.46
N PHE A 32 -19.67 -8.64 -1.64
CA PHE A 32 -18.83 -9.52 -0.84
C PHE A 32 -19.04 -10.98 -1.23
N ASP A 33 -18.01 -11.79 -0.99
CA ASP A 33 -18.07 -13.25 -1.02
C ASP A 33 -17.74 -13.77 0.39
N ALA A 34 -18.72 -14.40 1.03
CA ALA A 34 -18.63 -14.92 2.39
C ALA A 34 -19.75 -15.94 2.66
N PRO A 35 -19.61 -16.83 3.66
CA PRO A 35 -20.71 -17.67 4.14
C PRO A 35 -21.85 -16.83 4.73
N SER A 36 -23.10 -17.24 4.50
CA SER A 36 -24.30 -16.59 5.04
C SER A 36 -24.89 -17.30 6.27
N GLN A 37 -24.44 -18.52 6.56
CA GLN A 37 -24.86 -19.32 7.71
C GLN A 37 -23.62 -19.72 8.50
N LEU A 38 -23.62 -19.38 9.77
CA LEU A 38 -22.47 -19.53 10.67
C LEU A 38 -22.91 -20.17 11.99
N GLY A 39 -21.98 -20.87 12.64
CA GLY A 39 -22.07 -21.28 14.04
C GLY A 39 -21.14 -20.45 14.94
N ILE A 40 -21.41 -20.45 16.24
CA ILE A 40 -20.54 -19.78 17.22
C ILE A 40 -19.14 -20.43 17.19
N GLY A 41 -18.12 -19.59 17.04
CA GLY A 41 -16.72 -20.00 16.96
C GLY A 41 -16.22 -20.23 15.52
N ASP A 42 -17.08 -20.15 14.51
CA ASP A 42 -16.64 -20.17 13.12
C ASP A 42 -15.61 -19.07 12.86
N VAL A 43 -14.51 -19.44 12.23
CA VAL A 43 -13.56 -18.50 11.63
C VAL A 43 -13.74 -18.56 10.12
N PHE A 44 -14.03 -17.43 9.49
CA PHE A 44 -14.35 -17.35 8.07
C PHE A 44 -13.75 -16.11 7.40
N GLU A 45 -13.62 -16.18 6.08
CA GLU A 45 -13.21 -15.05 5.24
C GLU A 45 -14.43 -14.34 4.65
N ALA A 46 -14.35 -13.01 4.60
CA ALA A 46 -15.24 -12.16 3.83
C ALA A 46 -14.40 -11.30 2.88
N ALA A 47 -14.45 -11.61 1.59
CA ALA A 47 -13.72 -10.89 0.55
C ALA A 47 -14.63 -9.82 -0.08
N ILE A 48 -14.16 -8.58 -0.15
CA ILE A 48 -14.84 -7.48 -0.85
C ILE A 48 -14.31 -7.36 -2.27
N PHE A 49 -15.23 -7.30 -3.23
CA PHE A 49 -14.94 -7.16 -4.64
C PHE A 49 -15.57 -5.91 -5.23
N LEU A 50 -14.95 -5.42 -6.30
CA LEU A 50 -15.43 -4.34 -7.15
C LEU A 50 -15.66 -4.85 -8.57
N ASN A 51 -16.88 -4.64 -9.09
CA ASN A 51 -17.20 -4.74 -10.51
C ASN A 51 -17.21 -3.32 -11.10
N THR A 52 -16.42 -3.08 -12.14
CA THR A 52 -16.30 -1.75 -12.74
C THR A 52 -15.68 -1.80 -14.14
N GLU A 53 -15.92 -0.74 -14.91
CA GLU A 53 -15.38 -0.56 -16.26
C GLU A 53 -13.97 0.06 -16.25
N ASP A 54 -13.72 1.18 -15.56
CA ASP A 54 -12.36 1.75 -15.49
C ASP A 54 -12.20 2.74 -14.32
N ILE A 55 -11.49 2.35 -13.27
CA ILE A 55 -11.28 3.15 -12.06
C ILE A 55 -9.82 3.22 -11.69
N ASN A 56 -9.41 4.26 -10.97
CA ASN A 56 -8.04 4.40 -10.48
C ASN A 56 -7.94 4.73 -8.99
N ALA A 57 -9.05 4.99 -8.31
CA ALA A 57 -9.07 5.21 -6.88
C ALA A 57 -10.37 4.67 -6.27
N VAL A 58 -10.24 4.13 -5.06
CA VAL A 58 -11.34 3.54 -4.31
C VAL A 58 -11.12 3.73 -2.82
N GLY A 59 -12.19 4.04 -2.09
CA GLY A 59 -12.16 4.10 -0.64
C GLY A 59 -13.55 4.01 -0.03
N GLY A 60 -13.59 3.82 1.27
CA GLY A 60 -14.82 3.74 2.05
C GLY A 60 -14.58 3.14 3.43
N THR A 61 -15.67 2.92 4.14
CA THR A 61 -15.65 2.29 5.46
C THR A 61 -16.46 1.00 5.43
N VAL A 62 -15.82 -0.14 5.69
CA VAL A 62 -16.53 -1.41 5.90
C VAL A 62 -17.11 -1.44 7.30
N VAL A 63 -18.42 -1.70 7.39
CA VAL A 63 -19.17 -1.75 8.63
C VAL A 63 -19.68 -3.16 8.88
N PHE A 64 -19.52 -3.65 10.10
CA PHE A 64 -19.99 -4.96 10.55
C PHE A 64 -20.45 -4.92 12.03
N PRO A 65 -21.36 -5.81 12.46
CA PRO A 65 -21.83 -5.86 13.85
C PRO A 65 -20.75 -6.46 14.76
N SER A 66 -20.08 -5.60 15.54
CA SER A 66 -18.95 -5.99 16.40
C SER A 66 -19.36 -6.75 17.67
N ASP A 67 -20.64 -6.74 18.01
CA ASP A 67 -21.25 -7.61 19.03
C ASP A 67 -21.32 -9.06 18.57
N VAL A 68 -21.63 -9.29 17.28
CA VAL A 68 -21.78 -10.63 16.69
C VAL A 68 -20.46 -11.17 16.11
N LEU A 69 -19.69 -10.32 15.43
CA LEU A 69 -18.43 -10.68 14.77
C LEU A 69 -17.22 -10.03 15.45
N GLN A 70 -16.08 -10.72 15.39
CA GLN A 70 -14.78 -10.17 15.75
C GLN A 70 -13.88 -10.19 14.54
N LEU A 71 -13.34 -9.03 14.15
CA LEU A 71 -12.27 -8.97 13.16
C LEU A 71 -10.98 -9.52 13.79
N THR A 72 -10.34 -10.47 13.13
CA THR A 72 -9.07 -11.07 13.57
C THR A 72 -7.92 -10.76 12.63
N ASP A 73 -8.16 -10.54 11.35
CA ASP A 73 -7.13 -10.16 10.37
C ASP A 73 -7.74 -9.43 9.16
N ILE A 74 -6.90 -8.66 8.46
CA ILE A 74 -7.22 -8.00 7.18
C ILE A 74 -6.12 -8.35 6.19
N ARG A 75 -6.46 -9.01 5.09
CA ARG A 75 -5.51 -9.47 4.06
C ARG A 75 -5.60 -8.59 2.82
N GLU A 76 -4.43 -8.16 2.35
CA GLU A 76 -4.24 -7.27 1.19
C GLU A 76 -3.72 -8.04 -0.05
N ALA A 77 -3.38 -9.32 0.12
CA ALA A 77 -2.83 -10.14 -0.93
C ALA A 77 -3.77 -10.24 -2.14
N ASN A 78 -3.22 -10.10 -3.34
CA ASN A 78 -3.95 -10.12 -4.61
C ASN A 78 -4.99 -9.00 -4.78
N SER A 79 -4.89 -7.93 -3.99
CA SER A 79 -5.69 -6.72 -4.19
C SER A 79 -5.42 -6.07 -5.55
N ILE A 80 -6.45 -5.47 -6.15
CA ILE A 80 -6.31 -4.58 -7.30
C ILE A 80 -5.72 -3.22 -6.90
N ILE A 81 -5.77 -2.88 -5.61
CA ILE A 81 -5.22 -1.63 -5.08
C ILE A 81 -3.71 -1.80 -4.99
N ASN A 82 -2.98 -0.93 -5.68
CA ASN A 82 -1.52 -1.02 -5.70
C ASN A 82 -0.86 -0.18 -4.62
N LEU A 83 -1.50 0.93 -4.24
CA LEU A 83 -0.98 1.89 -3.29
C LEU A 83 -2.10 2.31 -2.33
N TRP A 84 -1.90 2.08 -1.04
CA TRP A 84 -2.81 2.55 0.00
C TRP A 84 -2.50 4.01 0.33
N VAL A 85 -3.53 4.85 0.27
CA VAL A 85 -3.51 6.21 0.82
C VAL A 85 -3.86 6.16 2.31
N GLU A 86 -4.87 5.36 2.65
CA GLU A 86 -5.20 4.95 4.00
C GLU A 86 -5.18 3.42 4.05
N LYS A 87 -4.18 2.86 4.72
CA LYS A 87 -4.04 1.41 4.89
C LYS A 87 -5.26 0.88 5.65
N PRO A 88 -5.87 -0.25 5.23
CA PRO A 88 -7.06 -0.78 5.89
C PRO A 88 -6.82 -1.03 7.38
N THR A 89 -7.57 -0.33 8.22
CA THR A 89 -7.39 -0.40 9.67
C THR A 89 -8.71 -0.24 10.42
N LEU A 90 -8.80 -0.83 11.61
CA LEU A 90 -9.95 -0.68 12.49
C LEU A 90 -9.93 0.73 13.09
N VAL A 91 -10.87 1.58 12.69
CA VAL A 91 -10.99 2.96 13.18
C VAL A 91 -11.93 3.09 14.38
N SER A 92 -12.86 2.15 14.53
CA SER A 92 -13.67 1.93 15.72
C SER A 92 -14.20 0.51 15.75
N ASP A 93 -14.83 0.10 16.85
CA ASP A 93 -15.55 -1.18 16.89
C ASP A 93 -16.53 -1.29 15.71
N GLY A 94 -16.37 -2.35 14.90
CA GLY A 94 -17.23 -2.61 13.75
C GLY A 94 -16.97 -1.75 12.51
N GLN A 95 -15.91 -0.93 12.47
CA GLN A 95 -15.63 -0.04 11.33
C GLN A 95 -14.17 -0.13 10.88
N ILE A 96 -13.97 -0.45 9.60
CA ILE A 96 -12.64 -0.54 8.95
C ILE A 96 -12.59 0.51 7.84
N ALA A 97 -11.74 1.52 7.98
CA ALA A 97 -11.53 2.51 6.94
C ALA A 97 -10.43 2.05 5.99
N PHE A 98 -10.59 2.34 4.70
CA PHE A 98 -9.56 2.11 3.69
C PHE A 98 -9.68 3.12 2.55
N SER A 99 -8.55 3.49 1.96
CA SER A 99 -8.52 4.19 0.67
C SER A 99 -7.23 3.90 -0.08
N GLY A 100 -7.31 3.78 -1.39
CA GLY A 100 -6.16 3.45 -2.21
C GLY A 100 -6.35 3.76 -3.68
N ILE A 101 -5.25 3.66 -4.41
CA ILE A 101 -5.16 3.95 -5.82
C ILE A 101 -4.55 2.77 -6.60
N THR A 102 -4.96 2.67 -7.85
CA THR A 102 -4.50 1.70 -8.85
C THR A 102 -4.00 2.47 -10.06
N PRO A 103 -2.73 2.90 -10.08
CA PRO A 103 -2.16 3.62 -11.21
C PRO A 103 -2.29 2.81 -12.52
N GLY A 104 -2.72 3.45 -13.59
CA GLY A 104 -2.99 2.78 -14.87
C GLY A 104 -4.42 2.24 -15.01
N GLY A 105 -5.18 2.20 -13.91
CA GLY A 105 -6.59 1.83 -13.89
C GLY A 105 -6.85 0.34 -13.67
N TYR A 106 -8.08 0.04 -13.29
CA TYR A 106 -8.63 -1.31 -13.21
C TYR A 106 -9.95 -1.41 -13.96
N HIS A 107 -10.05 -2.42 -14.81
CA HIS A 107 -11.27 -2.83 -15.51
C HIS A 107 -11.55 -4.29 -15.17
N GLY A 108 -12.75 -4.63 -14.70
CA GLY A 108 -13.15 -6.01 -14.52
C GLY A 108 -14.35 -6.19 -13.59
N SER A 109 -14.93 -7.39 -13.64
CA SER A 109 -16.14 -7.73 -12.89
C SER A 109 -15.88 -8.30 -11.48
N ARG A 110 -14.62 -8.57 -11.13
CA ARG A 110 -14.25 -9.25 -9.89
C ARG A 110 -12.89 -8.80 -9.37
N GLY A 111 -12.73 -7.50 -9.17
CA GLY A 111 -11.52 -6.92 -8.59
C GLY A 111 -11.52 -7.09 -7.08
N LEU A 112 -10.66 -7.96 -6.55
CA LEU A 112 -10.49 -8.13 -5.11
C LEU A 112 -9.90 -6.84 -4.51
N LEU A 113 -10.51 -6.29 -3.46
CA LEU A 113 -9.94 -5.15 -2.74
C LEU A 113 -9.22 -5.63 -1.47
N LEU A 114 -9.93 -6.38 -0.64
CA LEU A 114 -9.51 -6.80 0.70
C LEU A 114 -10.20 -8.12 1.05
N THR A 115 -9.56 -8.92 1.89
CA THR A 115 -10.20 -10.07 2.55
C THR A 115 -10.13 -9.89 4.05
N PHE A 116 -11.29 -9.91 4.71
CA PHE A 116 -11.40 -9.82 6.15
C PHE A 116 -11.51 -11.21 6.75
N VAL A 117 -10.82 -11.47 7.85
CA VAL A 117 -10.99 -12.70 8.64
C VAL A 117 -11.79 -12.36 9.88
N PHE A 118 -12.92 -13.04 10.05
CA PHE A 118 -13.82 -12.85 11.18
C PHE A 118 -13.94 -14.12 12.02
N THR A 119 -14.21 -13.94 13.31
CA THR A 119 -14.70 -14.98 14.21
C THR A 119 -16.14 -14.65 14.62
N ALA A 120 -17.06 -15.60 14.45
CA ALA A 120 -18.44 -15.47 14.94
C ALA A 120 -18.48 -15.71 16.46
N LYS A 121 -18.80 -14.69 17.25
CA LYS A 121 -18.73 -14.74 18.72
C LYS A 121 -20.05 -15.06 19.40
N GLN A 122 -21.16 -14.63 18.81
CA GLN A 122 -22.46 -14.65 19.45
C GLN A 122 -23.56 -14.93 18.42
N GLU A 123 -24.66 -15.52 18.86
CA GLU A 123 -25.88 -15.65 18.04
C GLU A 123 -26.40 -14.29 17.60
N GLY A 124 -26.91 -14.22 16.38
CA GLY A 124 -27.49 -13.00 15.85
C GLY A 124 -27.56 -13.00 14.33
N GLU A 125 -28.13 -11.93 13.79
CA GLU A 125 -28.16 -11.66 12.36
C GLU A 125 -27.51 -10.32 12.10
N GLY A 126 -26.92 -10.16 10.92
CA GLY A 126 -26.19 -8.96 10.59
C GLY A 126 -25.91 -8.80 9.11
N ALA A 127 -25.26 -7.68 8.79
CA ALA A 127 -24.74 -7.44 7.47
C ALA A 127 -23.32 -6.86 7.54
N ILE A 128 -22.50 -7.22 6.56
CA ILE A 128 -21.23 -6.56 6.25
C ILE A 128 -21.51 -5.68 5.04
N GLU A 129 -21.25 -4.38 5.15
CA GLU A 129 -21.52 -3.40 4.09
C GLU A 129 -20.43 -2.34 3.99
N VAL A 130 -20.39 -1.63 2.87
CA VAL A 130 -19.52 -0.45 2.70
C VAL A 130 -20.36 0.80 2.88
N LYS A 131 -19.84 1.77 3.65
CA LYS A 131 -20.40 3.12 3.80
C LYS A 131 -19.39 4.16 3.33
N ASP A 132 -19.91 5.35 3.06
CA ASP A 132 -19.12 6.53 2.67
C ASP A 132 -18.13 6.22 1.55
N ALA A 133 -18.60 5.40 0.61
CA ALA A 133 -17.76 4.81 -0.41
C ALA A 133 -17.60 5.76 -1.60
N GLN A 134 -16.36 5.89 -2.07
CA GLN A 134 -16.00 6.71 -3.21
C GLN A 134 -15.19 5.86 -4.20
N VAL A 135 -15.55 5.96 -5.48
CA VAL A 135 -14.84 5.29 -6.57
C VAL A 135 -14.62 6.32 -7.68
N LEU A 136 -13.37 6.52 -8.08
CA LEU A 136 -12.99 7.52 -9.08
C LEU A 136 -12.60 6.85 -10.39
N LEU A 137 -13.11 7.40 -11.50
CA LEU A 137 -12.78 6.99 -12.85
C LEU A 137 -11.30 7.24 -13.16
N ASN A 138 -10.74 6.38 -14.01
CA ASN A 138 -9.39 6.55 -14.52
C ASN A 138 -9.31 7.61 -15.65
N ASP A 139 -9.80 8.83 -15.39
CA ASP A 139 -9.91 9.89 -16.40
C ASP A 139 -8.95 11.07 -16.19
N GLY A 140 -8.13 11.00 -15.13
CA GLY A 140 -7.18 12.05 -14.73
C GLY A 140 -7.83 13.34 -14.19
N LYS A 141 -9.15 13.37 -14.00
CA LYS A 141 -9.91 14.52 -13.50
C LYS A 141 -10.48 14.31 -12.10
N GLY A 142 -10.43 13.09 -11.59
CA GLY A 142 -11.00 12.73 -10.29
C GLY A 142 -12.53 12.65 -10.34
N THR A 143 -13.10 12.25 -11.48
CA THR A 143 -14.55 12.12 -11.62
C THR A 143 -15.05 10.90 -10.84
N GLU A 144 -16.02 11.10 -9.94
CA GLU A 144 -16.70 10.00 -9.26
C GLU A 144 -17.63 9.23 -10.21
N THR A 145 -17.65 7.90 -10.09
CA THR A 145 -18.63 7.06 -10.78
C THR A 145 -19.82 6.76 -9.88
N ALA A 146 -20.98 6.48 -10.49
CA ALA A 146 -22.13 5.96 -9.76
C ALA A 146 -21.77 4.62 -9.12
N LEU A 147 -22.29 4.36 -7.91
CA LEU A 147 -21.93 3.18 -7.12
C LEU A 147 -23.19 2.49 -6.58
N SER A 148 -23.25 1.18 -6.78
CA SER A 148 -24.19 0.28 -6.13
C SER A 148 -23.45 -0.53 -5.07
N ILE A 149 -24.03 -0.64 -3.88
CA ILE A 149 -23.44 -1.40 -2.76
C ILE A 149 -24.38 -2.55 -2.45
N PHE A 150 -23.85 -3.77 -2.45
CA PHE A 150 -24.56 -4.99 -2.11
C PHE A 150 -24.05 -5.53 -0.77
N PRO A 151 -24.76 -5.24 0.34
CA PRO A 151 -24.43 -5.79 1.66
C PRO A 151 -24.47 -7.31 1.67
N HIS A 152 -23.55 -7.94 2.38
CA HIS A 152 -23.60 -9.38 2.66
C HIS A 152 -24.30 -9.66 3.97
N ARG A 153 -25.43 -10.36 3.89
CA ARG A 153 -26.24 -10.72 5.06
C ARG A 153 -25.87 -12.11 5.55
N PHE A 154 -25.83 -12.27 6.87
CA PHE A 154 -25.51 -13.55 7.50
C PHE A 154 -26.33 -13.77 8.77
N THR A 155 -26.38 -15.03 9.19
CA THR A 155 -26.98 -15.49 10.44
C THR A 155 -25.98 -16.35 11.20
N VAL A 156 -25.80 -16.10 12.49
CA VAL A 156 -25.04 -16.95 13.43
C VAL A 156 -26.03 -17.70 14.30
N SER A 157 -26.04 -19.02 14.19
CA SER A 157 -26.85 -19.92 15.00
C SER A 157 -26.11 -20.33 16.28
N GLY A 158 -26.86 -20.71 17.32
CA GLY A 158 -26.32 -21.21 18.59
C GLY A 158 -25.55 -22.54 18.53
N THR A 159 -25.43 -23.12 17.35
CA THR A 159 -24.67 -24.34 17.13
C THR A 159 -23.17 -24.05 17.09
N PRO A 160 -22.32 -24.93 17.63
CA PRO A 160 -20.88 -24.80 17.47
C PRO A 160 -20.48 -24.73 15.99
N GLY A 161 -19.63 -23.76 15.68
CA GLY A 161 -19.01 -23.60 14.37
C GLY A 161 -18.01 -24.71 14.04
N VAL A 162 -17.79 -24.91 12.74
CA VAL A 162 -16.84 -25.87 12.17
C VAL A 162 -15.95 -25.25 11.09
N LEU A 163 -16.25 -24.02 10.65
CA LEU A 163 -15.45 -23.29 9.68
C LEU A 163 -14.17 -22.80 10.33
N THR A 164 -13.07 -23.02 9.62
CA THR A 164 -11.75 -22.53 10.00
C THR A 164 -11.07 -21.96 8.76
N VAL A 165 -10.26 -20.93 8.96
CA VAL A 165 -9.40 -20.36 7.91
C VAL A 165 -8.00 -20.93 8.13
N PRO A 166 -7.38 -21.55 7.11
CA PRO A 166 -6.02 -22.05 7.23
C PRO A 166 -5.05 -20.89 7.49
N PRO A 167 -3.94 -21.14 8.22
CA PRO A 167 -2.89 -20.14 8.38
C PRO A 167 -2.30 -19.81 7.00
N VAL A 168 -2.00 -18.52 6.78
CA VAL A 168 -1.26 -18.09 5.59
C VAL A 168 0.18 -18.56 5.76
N ILE A 169 0.64 -19.42 4.85
CA ILE A 169 2.04 -19.84 4.79
C ILE A 169 2.68 -19.09 3.64
N ASP A 170 3.60 -18.20 3.98
CA ASP A 170 4.28 -17.33 3.03
C ASP A 170 5.79 -17.31 3.32
N GLY A 171 6.57 -17.77 2.36
CA GLY A 171 8.04 -17.74 2.40
C GLY A 171 8.65 -16.89 1.29
N ASP A 172 7.82 -16.23 0.48
CA ASP A 172 8.28 -15.37 -0.59
C ASP A 172 8.59 -13.99 -0.03
N ARG A 173 9.58 -13.32 -0.62
CA ARG A 173 9.91 -11.96 -0.24
C ARG A 173 8.96 -11.01 -0.98
N PRO A 174 8.68 -9.81 -0.44
CA PRO A 174 7.92 -8.79 -1.14
C PRO A 174 8.43 -8.57 -2.57
N GLU A 175 7.59 -8.09 -3.48
CA GLU A 175 7.97 -7.82 -4.86
C GLU A 175 9.09 -6.76 -4.94
N SER A 176 9.89 -6.80 -6.01
CA SER A 176 10.93 -5.78 -6.23
C SER A 176 10.29 -4.45 -6.58
N PHE A 177 10.88 -3.37 -6.06
CA PHE A 177 10.34 -2.02 -6.21
C PHE A 177 11.49 -1.03 -6.42
N ALA A 178 11.15 0.16 -6.92
CA ALA A 178 12.12 1.22 -7.17
C ALA A 178 11.74 2.46 -6.36
N PRO A 179 12.29 2.62 -5.14
CA PRO A 179 12.18 3.86 -4.39
C PRO A 179 12.74 5.05 -5.19
N ASP A 180 12.06 6.19 -5.11
CA ASP A 180 12.50 7.41 -5.80
C ASP A 180 12.65 8.59 -4.83
N ILE A 181 13.68 9.41 -5.06
CA ILE A 181 13.94 10.62 -4.27
C ILE A 181 13.43 11.83 -5.03
N SER A 182 12.56 12.60 -4.40
CA SER A 182 12.03 13.82 -4.99
C SER A 182 11.98 14.97 -3.97
N HIS A 183 11.64 16.15 -4.45
CA HIS A 183 11.30 17.31 -3.66
C HIS A 183 10.21 18.09 -4.39
N ASP A 184 9.29 18.70 -3.65
CA ASP A 184 8.23 19.50 -4.22
C ASP A 184 8.08 20.78 -3.38
N PRO A 185 8.02 21.99 -4.00
CA PRO A 185 7.83 23.24 -3.27
C PRO A 185 6.57 23.27 -2.39
N ASN A 186 5.54 22.51 -2.76
CA ASN A 186 4.26 22.43 -2.06
C ASN A 186 4.24 21.35 -0.97
N LEU A 187 5.23 20.45 -0.93
CA LEU A 187 5.31 19.37 0.06
C LEU A 187 6.55 19.52 0.95
N PHE A 188 6.38 19.31 2.25
CA PHE A 188 7.47 19.24 3.24
C PHE A 188 8.43 20.46 3.25
N GLY A 189 7.97 21.62 2.77
CA GLY A 189 8.80 22.82 2.64
C GLY A 189 9.97 22.65 1.68
N ASN A 190 9.76 21.96 0.55
CA ASN A 190 10.78 21.69 -0.47
C ASN A 190 11.95 20.82 0.03
N GLN A 191 11.74 20.05 1.10
CA GLN A 191 12.73 19.09 1.59
C GLN A 191 12.76 17.86 0.70
N TRP A 192 13.92 17.22 0.64
CA TRP A 192 14.07 15.94 -0.04
C TRP A 192 13.32 14.85 0.72
N PHE A 193 12.52 14.08 0.00
CA PHE A 193 11.82 12.91 0.53
C PHE A 193 11.99 11.73 -0.42
N VAL A 194 11.82 10.52 0.11
CA VAL A 194 11.78 9.28 -0.67
C VAL A 194 10.35 8.74 -0.69
N VAL A 195 9.89 8.38 -1.88
CA VAL A 195 8.65 7.66 -2.09
C VAL A 195 8.95 6.20 -2.38
N PHE A 196 8.16 5.31 -1.81
CA PHE A 196 8.31 3.87 -2.00
C PHE A 196 6.99 3.17 -1.75
N ALA A 197 6.79 2.07 -2.48
CA ALA A 197 5.74 1.10 -2.24
C ALA A 197 6.12 -0.20 -2.93
N THR A 198 5.64 -1.30 -2.38
CA THR A 198 5.71 -2.62 -3.02
C THR A 198 4.47 -3.41 -2.64
N GLN A 199 4.31 -4.56 -3.28
CA GLN A 199 3.24 -5.52 -3.01
C GLN A 199 3.85 -6.84 -2.55
N ASP A 200 3.04 -7.59 -1.83
CA ASP A 200 3.32 -8.98 -1.52
C ASP A 200 2.06 -9.81 -1.79
N LYS A 201 2.21 -10.91 -2.54
CA LYS A 201 1.09 -11.75 -3.00
C LYS A 201 0.73 -12.87 -2.02
N GLY A 202 1.53 -13.08 -0.98
CA GLY A 202 1.30 -14.08 0.05
C GLY A 202 0.56 -13.48 1.23
N SER A 203 1.31 -12.94 2.18
CA SER A 203 0.81 -12.41 3.45
C SER A 203 0.53 -10.91 3.42
N GLY A 204 1.00 -10.20 2.38
CA GLY A 204 0.84 -8.76 2.25
C GLY A 204 1.87 -7.97 3.06
N ILE A 205 1.96 -6.66 2.82
CA ILE A 205 2.97 -5.82 3.48
C ILE A 205 2.55 -5.48 4.92
N ASP A 206 3.46 -5.65 5.87
CA ASP A 206 3.27 -5.25 7.26
C ASP A 206 3.73 -3.79 7.45
N TYR A 207 5.03 -3.53 7.31
CA TYR A 207 5.60 -2.20 7.48
C TYR A 207 6.85 -1.96 6.64
N TYR A 208 7.26 -0.69 6.59
CA TYR A 208 8.52 -0.26 5.98
C TYR A 208 9.48 0.31 7.02
N GLU A 209 10.76 0.18 6.74
CA GLU A 209 11.81 0.90 7.47
C GLU A 209 12.76 1.62 6.50
N VAL A 210 13.23 2.79 6.90
CA VAL A 210 14.23 3.55 6.15
C VAL A 210 15.52 3.68 6.97
N LYS A 211 16.65 3.62 6.27
CA LYS A 211 17.98 3.88 6.83
C LYS A 211 18.81 4.73 5.87
N GLU A 212 19.40 5.80 6.38
CA GLU A 212 20.32 6.68 5.63
C GLU A 212 21.76 6.42 6.10
N ALA A 213 22.61 5.87 5.25
CA ALA A 213 24.00 5.58 5.61
C ALA A 213 24.98 6.32 4.71
N ARG A 214 25.80 7.18 5.33
CA ARG A 214 26.81 7.97 4.61
C ARG A 214 28.06 7.19 4.25
N GLN A 215 28.48 6.26 5.11
CA GLN A 215 29.71 5.46 4.97
C GLN A 215 29.46 4.04 5.51
N LYS A 216 30.34 3.07 5.21
CA LYS A 216 30.10 1.64 5.51
C LYS A 216 30.03 1.35 7.01
N ILE A 217 31.01 1.80 7.77
CA ILE A 217 31.15 1.66 9.22
C ILE A 217 30.03 2.42 9.91
N SER A 218 29.82 3.70 9.57
CA SER A 218 28.69 4.47 10.11
C SER A 218 27.35 3.79 9.84
N GLY A 219 27.18 3.22 8.64
CA GLY A 219 25.98 2.51 8.21
C GLY A 219 25.71 1.18 8.93
N MET A 220 26.73 0.60 9.56
CA MET A 220 26.61 -0.58 10.41
C MET A 220 25.95 -0.25 11.76
N PHE A 221 26.20 0.94 12.29
CA PHE A 221 25.63 1.41 13.55
C PHE A 221 24.36 2.27 13.38
N THR A 222 24.02 2.63 12.14
CA THR A 222 22.82 3.41 11.87
C THR A 222 21.59 2.52 12.03
N LYS A 223 20.66 2.94 12.90
CA LYS A 223 19.42 2.21 13.16
C LYS A 223 18.44 2.38 12.01
N TRP A 224 17.72 1.31 11.70
CA TRP A 224 16.50 1.38 10.90
C TRP A 224 15.42 2.16 11.66
N THR A 225 14.63 2.92 10.94
CA THR A 225 13.48 3.65 11.50
C THR A 225 12.23 3.25 10.73
N THR A 226 11.17 2.83 11.42
CA THR A 226 9.86 2.61 10.81
C THR A 226 9.41 3.88 10.10
N ALA A 227 8.92 3.74 8.88
CA ALA A 227 8.60 4.86 8.01
C ALA A 227 7.36 4.58 7.16
N GLU A 228 6.64 5.64 6.85
CA GLU A 228 5.60 5.66 5.83
C GLU A 228 6.10 6.45 4.61
N SER A 229 5.50 6.18 3.45
CA SER A 229 5.78 6.93 2.23
C SER A 229 4.77 8.09 2.09
N PRO A 230 5.21 9.31 1.75
CA PRO A 230 6.60 9.74 1.57
C PRO A 230 7.38 9.92 2.89
N TYR A 231 8.67 9.56 2.90
CA TYR A 231 9.57 9.77 4.05
C TYR A 231 10.54 10.92 3.81
N VAL A 232 10.54 11.93 4.68
CA VAL A 232 11.46 13.08 4.59
C VAL A 232 12.89 12.66 5.00
N LEU A 233 13.85 12.87 4.10
CA LEU A 233 15.25 12.52 4.32
C LEU A 233 15.92 13.44 5.34
N ARG A 234 16.72 12.85 6.23
CA ARG A 234 17.52 13.59 7.21
C ARG A 234 18.75 14.21 6.55
N ASP A 235 19.36 13.50 5.60
CA ASP A 235 20.50 13.99 4.83
C ASP A 235 20.07 14.87 3.66
N ARG A 236 19.90 16.17 3.95
CA ARG A 236 19.56 17.19 2.95
C ARG A 236 20.62 17.38 1.85
N ALA A 237 21.85 16.95 2.09
CA ALA A 237 22.93 17.06 1.11
C ALA A 237 22.98 15.86 0.16
N LEU A 238 22.11 14.85 0.34
CA LEU A 238 22.00 13.65 -0.50
C LEU A 238 23.34 12.91 -0.67
N ARG A 239 24.14 12.87 0.40
CA ARG A 239 25.44 12.19 0.44
C ARG A 239 25.34 10.76 0.97
N SER A 240 24.19 10.41 1.54
CA SER A 240 23.91 9.11 2.12
C SER A 240 23.27 8.17 1.11
N THR A 241 23.63 6.89 1.20
CA THR A 241 22.87 5.82 0.56
C THR A 241 21.58 5.64 1.35
N VAL A 242 20.44 5.72 0.67
CA VAL A 242 19.13 5.49 1.28
C VAL A 242 18.77 4.02 1.08
N TYR A 243 18.44 3.33 2.16
CA TYR A 243 17.93 1.97 2.12
C TYR A 243 16.47 1.98 2.54
N VAL A 244 15.64 1.31 1.76
CA VAL A 244 14.23 1.09 2.08
C VAL A 244 14.01 -0.40 2.25
N LYS A 245 13.51 -0.80 3.42
CA LYS A 245 13.19 -2.17 3.77
C LYS A 245 11.68 -2.31 3.80
N ALA A 246 11.13 -3.26 3.04
CA ALA A 246 9.77 -3.73 3.15
C ALA A 246 9.76 -5.06 3.92
N VAL A 247 8.85 -5.20 4.88
CA VAL A 247 8.64 -6.42 5.67
C VAL A 247 7.18 -6.85 5.48
N ASP A 248 6.96 -8.09 5.09
CA ASP A 248 5.62 -8.67 5.01
C ASP A 248 5.14 -9.21 6.37
N LYS A 249 3.87 -9.62 6.45
CA LYS A 249 3.28 -10.16 7.70
C LYS A 249 3.86 -11.51 8.11
N ALA A 250 4.49 -12.25 7.20
CA ALA A 250 5.22 -13.48 7.50
C ALA A 250 6.66 -13.23 7.97
N GLY A 251 7.14 -11.99 7.91
CA GLY A 251 8.48 -11.56 8.31
C GLY A 251 9.54 -11.69 7.22
N ASN A 252 9.17 -12.00 5.96
CA ASN A 252 10.14 -11.92 4.86
C ASN A 252 10.42 -10.47 4.52
N VAL A 253 11.66 -10.24 4.06
CA VAL A 253 12.23 -8.89 3.97
C VAL A 253 12.75 -8.63 2.58
N ARG A 254 12.38 -7.51 1.96
CA ARG A 254 13.10 -6.95 0.80
C ARG A 254 13.75 -5.63 1.14
N ILE A 255 14.99 -5.44 0.69
CA ILE A 255 15.71 -4.17 0.82
C ILE A 255 16.09 -3.67 -0.56
N GLU A 256 15.66 -2.44 -0.87
CA GLU A 256 16.08 -1.69 -2.04
C GLU A 256 16.95 -0.52 -1.61
N ARG A 257 17.85 -0.08 -2.50
CA ARG A 257 18.82 0.98 -2.19
C ARG A 257 18.89 2.03 -3.27
N ILE A 258 19.07 3.27 -2.85
CA ILE A 258 19.27 4.43 -3.71
C ILE A 258 20.68 4.97 -3.43
N ALA A 259 21.48 5.05 -4.49
CA ALA A 259 22.83 5.61 -4.39
C ALA A 259 22.77 7.12 -4.05
N PRO A 260 23.76 7.65 -3.33
CA PRO A 260 23.81 9.08 -3.03
C PRO A 260 23.93 9.89 -4.33
N ARG A 261 23.18 10.99 -4.43
CA ARG A 261 23.30 11.92 -5.56
C ARG A 261 24.59 12.74 -5.50
N ASN A 262 25.07 13.01 -4.28
CA ASN A 262 26.31 13.74 -4.02
C ASN A 262 27.29 12.85 -3.24
N PRO A 263 27.89 11.82 -3.87
CA PRO A 263 28.80 10.91 -3.18
C PRO A 263 30.00 11.65 -2.60
N LEU A 264 30.49 11.18 -1.45
CA LEU A 264 31.70 11.73 -0.85
C LEU A 264 32.90 11.53 -1.76
N HIS A 265 33.77 12.54 -1.83
CA HIS A 265 35.10 12.34 -2.37
C HIS A 265 35.91 11.42 -1.45
N TRP A 266 36.90 10.71 -2.01
CA TRP A 266 37.70 9.76 -1.25
C TRP A 266 38.39 10.37 -0.02
N TYR A 267 38.78 11.65 -0.09
CA TYR A 267 39.43 12.35 1.03
C TYR A 267 38.44 12.83 2.11
N GLU A 268 37.13 12.90 1.83
CA GLU A 268 36.09 13.22 2.82
C GLU A 268 35.64 11.97 3.61
N ASN A 269 36.08 10.78 3.19
CA ASN A 269 35.74 9.53 3.84
C ASN A 269 36.70 9.25 5.01
N TYR A 270 36.21 9.34 6.24
CA TYR A 270 37.05 9.13 7.43
C TYR A 270 37.51 7.66 7.56
N GLU A 271 36.79 6.70 6.96
CA GLU A 271 37.18 5.29 6.95
C GLU A 271 38.50 5.09 6.20
N ILE A 272 38.73 5.88 5.15
CA ILE A 272 40.00 5.89 4.41
C ILE A 272 41.12 6.41 5.31
N TRP A 273 40.88 7.49 6.07
CA TRP A 273 41.87 8.01 7.02
C TRP A 273 42.17 7.03 8.16
N ILE A 274 41.17 6.35 8.71
CA ILE A 274 41.37 5.29 9.71
C ILE A 274 42.26 4.19 9.14
N LEU A 275 42.00 3.73 7.91
CA LEU A 275 42.82 2.71 7.26
C LEU A 275 44.27 3.18 7.06
N ILE A 276 44.46 4.42 6.57
CA ILE A 276 45.80 5.01 6.38
C ILE A 276 46.56 5.05 7.73
N VAL A 277 45.91 5.53 8.80
CA VAL A 277 46.52 5.60 10.13
C VAL A 277 46.87 4.19 10.67
N MET A 278 45.98 3.20 10.48
CA MET A 278 46.27 1.82 10.88
C MET A 278 47.48 1.25 10.15
N ILE A 279 47.57 1.43 8.83
CA ILE A 279 48.71 0.97 8.02
C ILE A 279 50.01 1.65 8.49
N LEU A 280 50.00 2.96 8.69
CA LEU A 280 51.16 3.71 9.20
C LEU A 280 51.60 3.21 10.58
N SER A 281 50.64 2.97 11.48
CA SER A 281 50.94 2.45 12.83
C SER A 281 51.58 1.06 12.79
N LEU A 282 51.13 0.19 11.88
CA LEU A 282 51.69 -1.16 11.69
C LEU A 282 53.11 -1.12 11.11
N ILE A 283 53.37 -0.20 10.18
CA ILE A 283 54.72 0.03 9.63
C ILE A 283 55.67 0.46 10.75
N VAL A 284 55.29 1.43 11.59
CA VAL A 284 56.11 1.90 12.72
C VAL A 284 56.33 0.79 13.76
N ALA A 285 55.30 0.01 14.08
CA ALA A 285 55.42 -1.13 14.99
C ALA A 285 56.38 -2.20 14.44
N SER A 286 56.30 -2.53 13.15
CA SER A 286 57.22 -3.49 12.53
C SER A 286 58.65 -2.97 12.47
N SER A 287 58.87 -1.69 12.15
CA SER A 287 60.20 -1.10 12.14
C SER A 287 60.82 -1.05 13.53
N THR A 288 60.04 -0.69 14.56
CA THR A 288 60.53 -0.69 15.95
C THR A 288 60.79 -2.10 16.48
N PHE A 289 59.98 -3.09 16.10
CA PHE A 289 60.22 -4.50 16.43
C PHE A 289 61.51 -5.03 15.81
N VAL A 290 61.74 -4.76 14.52
CA VAL A 290 62.98 -5.14 13.82
C VAL A 290 64.19 -4.44 14.43
N TRP A 291 64.08 -3.15 14.74
CA TRP A 291 65.15 -2.39 15.39
C TRP A 291 65.50 -2.93 16.78
N ARG A 292 64.50 -3.23 17.62
CA ARG A 292 64.71 -3.85 18.93
C ARG A 292 65.40 -5.20 18.81
N LYS A 293 64.96 -6.05 17.87
CA LYS A 293 65.56 -7.37 17.64
C LYS A 293 67.03 -7.28 17.22
N ARG A 294 67.40 -6.28 16.41
CA ARG A 294 68.79 -6.06 15.97
C ARG A 294 69.71 -5.60 17.11
N ASN A 295 69.18 -4.88 18.11
CA ASN A 295 69.96 -4.34 19.21
C ASN A 295 70.01 -5.24 20.46
N THR A 296 69.31 -6.38 20.45
CA THR A 296 69.32 -7.40 21.53
C THR A 296 70.17 -8.63 21.18
N THR A 297 70.96 -8.57 20.11
CA THR A 297 72.02 -9.52 19.72
C THR A 297 73.34 -8.78 19.72
#